data_AF-A0A392NTH0-F1
#
_entry.id   AF-A0A392NTH0-F1
#
_cell.length_a   1.000
_cell.length_b   1.000
_cell.length_c   1.000
_cell.angle_alpha   90.00
_cell.angle_beta   90.00
_cell.angle_gamma   90.00
#
_symmetry.space_group_name_H-M   'P 1'
#
loop_
_entity.id
_entity.type
_entity.pdbx_description
1 polymer ?
#
loop_
_entity_poly.entity_id
_entity_poly.type
_entity_poly.pdbx_seq_one_letter_code
_entity_poly.pdbx_strand_id
1 'polypeptide(L)' 'ATQVTIVVVAVPEGLPLAVTLTLAYSMRKMMADKALVRRLSACETMGSATTICSDKTGTLTLNQVGSMIGGLDNLRGVRP' A
#
# COMPACT_ATOMS: atom_id res chain seq x y z
N ALA A 1 -37.33 3.47 32.05
CA ALA A 1 -36.90 2.73 30.83
C ALA A 1 -35.87 3.51 30.00
N THR A 2 -35.94 4.84 29.94
CA THR A 2 -35.05 5.71 29.11
C THR A 2 -33.58 5.75 29.56
N GLN A 3 -33.27 5.42 30.81
CA GLN A 3 -31.90 5.47 31.34
C GLN A 3 -31.02 4.31 30.82
N VAL A 4 -31.61 3.13 30.60
CA VAL A 4 -30.90 1.94 30.10
C VAL A 4 -30.53 2.10 28.62
N THR A 5 -31.42 2.72 27.84
CA THR A 5 -31.19 2.96 26.40
C THR A 5 -30.07 3.97 26.13
N ILE A 6 -29.86 4.95 27.01
CA ILE A 6 -28.76 5.94 26.86
C ILE A 6 -27.40 5.28 27.09
N VAL A 7 -27.30 4.37 28.07
CA VAL A 7 -26.05 3.64 28.38
C VAL A 7 -25.64 2.70 27.24
N VAL A 8 -26.60 2.03 26.61
CA VAL A 8 -26.35 1.12 25.46
C VAL A 8 -25.92 1.87 24.20
N VAL A 9 -26.41 3.09 23.98
CA VAL A 9 -25.96 3.93 22.84
C VAL A 9 -24.59 4.56 23.11
N ALA A 10 -24.26 4.84 24.38
CA ALA A 10 -22.98 5.41 24.78
C ALA A 10 -21.81 4.43 24.66
N VAL A 11 -22.05 3.11 24.79
CA VAL A 11 -21.08 2.06 24.45
C VAL A 11 -21.26 1.76 22.97
N PRO A 12 -20.39 2.26 22.09
CA PRO A 12 -20.65 2.16 20.68
C PRO A 12 -20.18 0.79 20.20
N GLU A 13 -21.00 -0.23 20.43
CA GLU A 13 -20.84 -1.59 19.88
C GLU A 13 -20.73 -1.55 18.34
N GLY A 14 -21.23 -0.46 17.73
CA GLY A 14 -21.10 -0.16 16.30
C GLY A 14 -19.80 0.53 15.88
N LEU A 15 -19.01 1.12 16.77
CA LEU A 15 -17.74 1.77 16.43
C LEU A 15 -16.68 0.78 15.93
N PRO A 16 -16.40 -0.35 16.60
CA PRO A 16 -15.43 -1.32 16.07
C PRO A 16 -15.94 -1.98 14.77
N LEU A 17 -17.26 -2.10 14.62
CA LEU A 17 -17.88 -2.58 13.38
C LEU A 17 -17.68 -1.61 12.22
N ALA A 18 -17.89 -0.31 12.44
CA ALA A 18 -17.69 0.73 11.43
C ALA A 18 -16.22 0.76 10.96
N VAL A 19 -15.28 0.74 11.90
CA VAL A 19 -13.84 0.73 11.59
C VAL A 19 -13.45 -0.51 10.77
N THR A 20 -13.94 -1.68 11.15
CA THR A 20 -13.65 -2.94 10.43
C THR A 20 -14.23 -2.94 9.02
N LEU A 21 -15.45 -2.41 8.82
CA LEU A 21 -16.08 -2.25 7.52
C LEU A 21 -15.27 -1.33 6.61
N THR A 22 -14.84 -0.18 7.12
CA THR A 22 -14.04 0.79 6.36
C THR A 22 -12.67 0.22 5.97
N LEU A 23 -12.01 -0.50 6.88
CA LEU A 23 -10.75 -1.19 6.60
C LEU A 23 -10.92 -2.31 5.57
N ALA A 24 -11.96 -3.13 5.69
CA ALA A 24 -12.25 -4.21 4.74
C ALA A 24 -12.56 -3.67 3.34
N TYR A 25 -13.30 -2.56 3.25
CA TYR A 25 -13.55 -1.86 1.97
C TYR A 25 -12.25 -1.33 1.36
N SER A 26 -11.41 -0.68 2.17
CA SER A 26 -10.12 -0.15 1.72
C SER A 26 -9.17 -1.24 1.25
N MET A 27 -9.14 -2.38 1.93
CA MET A 27 -8.39 -3.56 1.50
C MET A 27 -8.82 -4.08 0.14
N ARG A 28 -10.14 -4.18 -0.11
CA ARG A 28 -10.66 -4.62 -1.41
C ARG A 28 -10.23 -3.67 -2.53
N LYS A 29 -10.23 -2.36 -2.27
CA LYS A 29 -9.74 -1.35 -3.21
C LYS A 29 -8.23 -1.51 -3.47
N MET A 30 -7.41 -1.66 -2.42
CA MET A 30 -5.95 -1.87 -2.58
C MET A 30 -5.63 -3.16 -3.35
N MET A 31 -6.40 -4.23 -3.17
CA MET A 31 -6.22 -5.46 -3.97
C MET A 31 -6.50 -5.24 -5.46
N ALA A 32 -7.49 -4.40 -5.81
CA ALA A 32 -7.75 -4.02 -7.20
C ALA A 32 -6.57 -3.22 -7.81
N ASP A 33 -5.91 -2.40 -6.98
CA ASP A 33 -4.70 -1.65 -7.34
C ASP A 33 -3.41 -2.50 -7.32
N LYS A 34 -3.53 -3.84 -7.27
CA LYS A 34 -2.43 -4.82 -7.20
C LYS A 34 -1.59 -4.76 -5.91
N ALA A 35 -2.07 -4.11 -4.86
CA ALA A 35 -1.46 -4.11 -3.54
C ALA A 35 -2.10 -5.19 -2.65
N LEU A 36 -1.44 -6.33 -2.51
CA LEU A 36 -1.94 -7.46 -1.71
C LEU A 36 -1.73 -7.22 -0.20
N VAL A 37 -2.78 -6.76 0.48
CA VAL A 37 -2.76 -6.50 1.93
C VAL A 37 -3.15 -7.76 2.71
N ARG A 38 -2.21 -8.34 3.46
CA ARG A 38 -2.42 -9.61 4.22
C ARG A 38 -2.98 -9.41 5.64
N ARG A 39 -2.92 -8.18 6.17
CA ARG A 39 -3.33 -7.84 7.55
C ARG A 39 -4.02 -6.48 7.58
N LEU A 40 -5.13 -6.37 8.33
CA LEU A 40 -5.92 -5.12 8.46
C LEU A 40 -5.07 -3.96 8.96
N SER A 41 -4.18 -4.21 9.92
CA SER A 41 -3.24 -3.23 10.46
C SER A 41 -2.29 -2.64 9.40
N ALA A 42 -1.94 -3.39 8.35
CA ALA A 42 -1.09 -2.87 7.29
C ALA A 42 -1.83 -1.80 6.45
N CYS A 43 -3.14 -1.96 6.25
CA CYS A 43 -3.97 -0.98 5.56
C CYS A 43 -4.03 0.34 6.36
N GLU A 44 -4.15 0.24 7.68
CA GLU A 44 -4.14 1.38 8.60
C GLU A 44 -2.78 2.09 8.65
N THR A 45 -1.69 1.31 8.78
CA THR A 45 -0.32 1.85 8.76
C THR A 45 0.00 2.54 7.44
N MET A 46 -0.41 1.98 6.30
CA MET A 46 -0.23 2.60 4.99
C MET A 46 -0.97 3.95 4.88
N GLY A 47 -2.14 4.08 5.52
CA GLY A 47 -2.87 5.35 5.57
C GLY A 47 -2.20 6.43 6.42
N SER A 48 -1.40 6.03 7.42
CA SER A 48 -0.66 6.95 8.31
C SER A 48 0.84 7.06 7.98
N ALA A 49 1.33 6.40 6.94
CA ALA A 49 2.74 6.40 6.60
C ALA A 49 3.14 7.75 5.98
N THR A 50 3.99 8.51 6.68
CA THR A 50 4.52 9.80 6.20
C THR A 50 5.88 9.68 5.51
N THR A 51 6.58 8.56 5.69
CA THR A 51 7.90 8.30 5.10
C THR A 51 7.89 6.90 4.49
N ILE A 52 8.24 6.80 3.20
CA ILE A 52 8.37 5.52 2.50
C ILE A 52 9.85 5.25 2.25
N CYS A 53 10.40 4.24 2.93
CA CYS A 53 11.75 3.75 2.68
C CYS A 53 11.70 2.76 1.50
N SER A 54 11.89 3.27 0.28
CA SER A 54 11.99 2.41 -0.91
C SER A 54 13.42 1.88 -1.09
N ASP A 55 13.56 0.59 -1.39
CA ASP A 55 14.85 0.01 -1.73
C ASP A 55 15.30 0.46 -3.14
N LYS A 56 16.61 0.54 -3.37
CA LYS A 56 17.15 1.01 -4.65
C LYS A 56 17.02 -0.05 -5.74
N THR A 57 17.46 -1.28 -5.49
CA THR A 57 17.65 -2.29 -6.53
C THR A 57 16.42 -3.17 -6.67
N GLY A 58 15.76 -3.16 -7.83
CA GLY A 58 14.55 -3.96 -8.06
C GLY A 58 13.24 -3.31 -7.60
N THR A 59 13.30 -2.15 -6.92
CA THR A 59 12.12 -1.31 -6.62
C THR A 59 12.19 0.03 -7.37
N LEU A 60 13.24 0.84 -7.17
CA LEU A 60 13.44 2.08 -7.97
C LEU A 60 14.06 1.78 -9.33
N THR A 61 15.04 0.87 -9.37
CA THR A 61 15.58 0.36 -10.62
C THR A 61 14.86 -0.92 -11.00
N LEU A 62 14.54 -1.09 -12.28
CA LEU A 62 14.31 -2.43 -12.80
C LEU A 62 15.65 -3.15 -12.59
N ASN A 63 15.66 -4.27 -11.85
CA ASN A 63 16.86 -5.10 -11.63
C ASN A 63 17.30 -5.83 -12.91
N GLN A 64 17.27 -5.10 -14.03
CA GLN A 64 17.88 -5.41 -15.28
C GLN A 64 19.29 -4.83 -15.21
N VAL A 65 20.24 -5.64 -14.73
CA VAL A 65 21.67 -5.39 -14.94
C VAL A 65 22.00 -5.68 -16.40
N GLY A 66 21.46 -4.84 -17.28
CA GLY A 66 21.61 -4.97 -18.72
C GLY A 66 21.77 -3.58 -19.30
N SER A 67 23.02 -3.19 -19.57
CA SER A 67 23.31 -2.15 -20.55
C SER A 67 22.54 -0.81 -20.38
N MET A 68 22.92 0.00 -19.38
CA MET A 68 22.93 1.47 -19.57
C MET A 68 24.10 1.91 -20.49
N ILE A 69 24.55 1.02 -21.39
CA ILE A 69 25.35 1.31 -22.60
C ILE A 69 24.42 1.32 -23.85
N GLY A 70 23.10 1.25 -23.69
CA GLY A 70 22.12 1.42 -24.78
C GLY A 70 22.06 2.81 -25.44
N GLY A 71 23.00 3.71 -25.14
CA GLY A 71 23.27 4.95 -25.89
C GLY A 71 24.58 4.93 -26.69
N LEU A 72 25.36 3.84 -26.65
CA LEU A 72 26.67 3.72 -27.32
C LEU A 72 26.83 2.40 -28.11
N ASP A 73 25.75 1.69 -28.41
CA ASP A 73 25.79 0.50 -29.27
C ASP A 73 25.64 0.83 -30.76
N ASN A 74 25.42 2.12 -31.11
CA ASN A 74 25.33 2.62 -32.48
C ASN A 74 26.63 3.32 -32.98
N LEU A 75 27.74 3.20 -32.25
CA LEU A 75 29.02 3.85 -32.59
C LEU A 75 30.24 2.93 -32.65
N ARG A 76 30.10 1.62 -32.42
CA ARG A 76 31.23 0.66 -32.53
C ARG A 76 31.35 -0.01 -33.90
N GLY A 77 30.81 0.64 -34.93
CA GLY A 77 31.08 0.36 -36.35
C GLY A 77 32.33 1.06 -36.92
N VAL A 78 33.19 1.67 -36.10
CA VAL A 78 34.44 2.32 -36.56
C VAL A 78 35.64 1.73 -35.85
N ARG A 79 36.14 0.61 -36.41
CA ARG A 79 37.54 0.12 -36.55
C ARG A 79 38.49 0.09 -35.33
N PRO A 80 39.56 -0.74 -35.37
CA PRO A 80 39.87 -1.87 -36.25
C PRO A 80 39.70 -3.24 -35.58
#